data_AF-C8PEN1-F1
#
_entry.id   AF-C8PEN1-F1
#
_cell.length_a   1.000
_cell.length_b   1.000
_cell.length_c   1.000
_cell.angle_alpha   90.00
_cell.angle_beta   90.00
_cell.angle_gamma   90.00
#
_symmetry.space_group_name_H-M   'P 1'
#
loop_
_entity.id
_entity.type
_entity.pdbx_description
1 polymer ?
#
loop_
_entity_poly.entity_id
_entity_poly.type
_entity_poly.pdbx_seq_one_letter_code
_entity_poly.pdbx_strand_id
1 'polypeptide(L)' 'MEQNPDIIVVVGGETEDFLKANPILRNTKAVKSGKILKAPTLILRGSPQIGETVDEIYAEATK' A
#
# COMPACT_ATOMS: atom_id res chain seq x y z
N MET A 1 -2.75 -20.99 2.62
CA MET A 1 -3.50 -20.18 1.63
C MET A 1 -2.58 -19.04 1.24
N GLU A 2 -2.17 -18.95 -0.04
CA GLU A 2 -1.33 -17.85 -0.53
C GLU A 2 -2.16 -16.57 -0.58
N GLN A 3 -1.67 -15.49 0.03
CA GLN A 3 -2.32 -14.19 -0.10
C GLN A 3 -1.97 -13.58 -1.46
N ASN A 4 -2.99 -13.30 -2.27
CA ASN A 4 -2.87 -12.67 -3.57
C ASN A 4 -3.70 -11.37 -3.60
N PRO A 5 -3.24 -10.30 -2.94
CA PRO A 5 -3.98 -9.05 -2.84
C PRO A 5 -4.11 -8.34 -4.19
N ASP A 6 -5.25 -7.69 -4.39
CA ASP A 6 -5.49 -6.81 -5.54
C ASP A 6 -4.87 -5.41 -5.36
N ILE A 7 -4.65 -4.97 -4.11
CA ILE A 7 -3.99 -3.71 -3.75
C ILE A 7 -3.04 -3.93 -2.58
N ILE A 8 -1.88 -3.29 -2.60
CA ILE A 8 -0.94 -3.22 -1.46
C ILE A 8 -0.78 -1.76 -1.05
N VAL A 9 -0.86 -1.47 0.24
CA VAL A 9 -0.57 -0.15 0.81
C VAL A 9 0.70 -0.24 1.65
N VAL A 10 1.73 0.51 1.28
CA VAL A 10 3.02 0.58 1.99
C VAL A 10 3.03 1.84 2.84
N VAL A 11 3.17 1.68 4.16
CA VAL A 11 3.15 2.79 5.10
C VAL A 11 4.57 3.15 5.54
N GLY A 12 4.99 4.40 5.31
CA GLY A 12 6.22 4.95 5.91
C GLY A 12 7.55 4.45 5.35
N GLY A 13 7.57 3.91 4.14
CA GLY A 13 8.79 3.40 3.51
C GLY A 13 8.74 3.45 1.98
N GLU A 14 9.86 3.09 1.37
CA GLU A 14 10.00 3.02 -0.08
C GLU A 14 9.45 1.70 -0.63
N THR A 15 8.60 1.78 -1.65
CA THR A 15 7.96 0.62 -2.27
C THR A 15 8.99 -0.37 -2.81
N GLU A 16 10.06 0.12 -3.42
CA GLU A 16 11.11 -0.75 -3.99
C GLU A 16 11.84 -1.55 -2.91
N ASP A 17 12.15 -0.94 -1.78
CA ASP A 17 12.84 -1.61 -0.68
C ASP A 17 11.93 -2.64 -0.01
N PHE A 18 10.64 -2.32 0.13
CA PHE A 18 9.63 -3.27 0.60
C PHE A 18 9.53 -4.51 -0.32
N LEU A 19 9.52 -4.30 -1.64
CA LEU A 19 9.47 -5.39 -2.63
C LEU A 19 10.78 -6.20 -2.73
N LYS A 20 11.93 -5.58 -2.47
CA LYS A 20 13.21 -6.30 -2.36
C LYS A 20 13.24 -7.18 -1.11
N ALA A 21 12.75 -6.67 0.02
CA ALA A 21 12.66 -7.42 1.27
C ALA A 21 11.65 -8.57 1.21
N ASN A 22 10.64 -8.49 0.33
CA ASN A 22 9.56 -9.47 0.23
C ASN A 22 9.37 -9.98 -1.23
N PRO A 23 10.28 -10.82 -1.75
CA PRO A 23 10.24 -11.28 -3.14
C PRO A 23 8.96 -12.01 -3.54
N ILE A 24 8.31 -12.71 -2.60
CA ILE A 24 7.05 -13.44 -2.83
C ILE A 24 5.91 -12.52 -3.29
N LEU A 25 5.94 -11.24 -2.90
CA LEU A 25 4.90 -10.27 -3.26
C LEU A 25 4.94 -9.90 -4.74
N ARG A 26 6.07 -10.10 -5.44
CA ARG A 26 6.22 -9.80 -6.87
C ARG A 26 5.23 -10.57 -7.77
N ASN A 27 4.76 -11.72 -7.28
CA ASN A 27 3.81 -12.55 -8.01
C ASN A 27 2.34 -12.18 -7.77
N THR A 28 2.07 -11.28 -6.82
CA THR A 28 0.71 -10.84 -6.49
C THR A 28 0.11 -9.99 -7.60
N LYS A 29 -1.22 -9.98 -7.68
CA LYS A 29 -1.96 -9.13 -8.62
C LYS A 29 -1.60 -7.66 -8.43
N ALA A 30 -1.56 -7.17 -7.20
CA ALA A 30 -1.24 -5.79 -6.87
C ALA A 30 0.08 -5.33 -7.51
N VAL A 31 1.15 -6.12 -7.42
CA VAL A 31 2.45 -5.75 -8.01
C VAL A 31 2.38 -5.81 -9.54
N LYS A 32 1.76 -6.84 -10.10
CA LYS A 32 1.63 -7.01 -11.56
C LYS A 32 0.77 -5.92 -12.21
N SER A 33 -0.24 -5.40 -11.51
CA SER A 33 -1.11 -4.33 -11.99
C SER A 33 -0.63 -2.93 -11.58
N GLY A 34 0.53 -2.82 -10.91
CA GLY A 34 1.04 -1.53 -10.41
C GLY A 34 0.19 -0.89 -9.32
N LYS A 35 -0.71 -1.64 -8.66
CA LYS A 35 -1.58 -1.17 -7.58
C LYS A 35 -0.89 -1.24 -6.21
N ILE A 36 0.26 -0.57 -6.12
CA ILE A 36 0.98 -0.40 -4.85
C ILE A 36 0.93 1.08 -4.47
N LEU A 37 0.19 1.38 -3.42
CA LEU A 37 -0.03 2.73 -2.92
C LEU A 37 0.93 3.01 -1.77
N LYS A 38 1.41 4.25 -1.67
CA LYS A 38 2.18 4.71 -0.52
C LYS A 38 1.28 5.50 0.42
N ALA A 39 1.51 5.35 1.71
CA ALA A 39 0.82 6.11 2.74
C ALA A 39 1.81 6.65 3.79
N PRO A 40 1.54 7.82 4.39
CA PRO A 40 2.36 8.37 5.46
C PRO A 40 2.21 7.57 6.76
N THR A 41 3.21 7.61 7.64
CA THR A 41 3.15 6.91 8.95
C THR A 41 2.06 7.44 9.89
N LEU A 42 1.51 8.63 9.60
CA LEU A 42 0.42 9.26 10.34
C LEU A 42 -0.82 8.35 10.46
N ILE A 43 -1.08 7.48 9.47
CA ILE A 43 -2.25 6.57 9.54
C ILE A 43 -2.14 5.59 10.71
N LEU A 44 -0.92 5.21 11.09
CA LEU A 44 -0.70 4.24 12.18
C LEU A 44 -0.80 4.88 13.57
N ARG A 45 -0.79 6.22 13.65
CA ARG A 45 -0.72 6.96 14.92
C ARG A 45 -2.08 7.48 15.39
N GLY A 46 -3.16 7.24 14.64
CA GLY A 46 -4.50 7.71 15.00
C GLY A 46 -4.59 9.25 15.04
N SER A 47 -3.86 9.94 14.17
CA SER A 47 -3.89 11.41 14.11
C SER A 47 -5.25 11.92 13.62
N PRO A 48 -5.65 13.17 13.95
CA PRO A 48 -6.88 13.76 13.42
C PRO A 48 -6.97 13.75 11.88
N GLN A 49 -5.82 13.79 11.19
CA GLN A 49 -5.71 13.77 9.73
C GLN A 49 -5.90 12.38 9.10
N ILE A 50 -6.16 11.34 9.90
CA ILE A 50 -6.32 9.98 9.37
C ILE A 50 -7.46 9.87 8.35
N GLY A 51 -8.53 10.64 8.53
CA GLY A 51 -9.65 10.67 7.58
C GLY A 51 -9.22 11.12 6.19
N GLU A 52 -8.55 12.27 6.11
CA GLU A 52 -8.05 12.83 4.84
C GLU A 52 -7.10 11.85 4.13
N THR A 53 -6.17 11.24 4.87
CA THR A 53 -5.24 10.27 4.28
C THR A 53 -5.94 9.00 3.79
N VAL A 54 -6.98 8.53 4.51
CA VAL A 54 -7.77 7.37 4.06
C VAL A 54 -8.55 7.71 2.79
N ASP A 55 -9.11 8.91 2.69
CA ASP A 55 -9.82 9.38 1.50
C ASP A 55 -8.88 9.46 0.28
N GLU A 56 -7.64 9.93 0.46
CA GLU A 56 -6.61 9.95 -0.59
C GLU A 56 -6.26 8.53 -1.06
N ILE A 57 -6.01 7.59 -0.13
CA ILE A 57 -5.72 6.19 -0.46
C ILE A 57 -6.90 5.57 -1.22
N TYR A 58 -8.14 5.86 -0.81
CA TYR A 58 -9.33 5.36 -1.47
C TYR A 58 -9.49 5.92 -2.89
N ALA A 59 -9.23 7.22 -3.09
CA ALA A 59 -9.28 7.85 -4.40
C ALA A 59 -8.21 7.29 -5.36
N GLU A 60 -7.01 6.98 -4.86
CA GLU A 60 -5.97 6.35 -5.67
C GLU A 60 -6.27 4.87 -5.96
N ALA A 61 -6.86 4.15 -5.01
CA ALA A 61 -7.23 2.75 -5.16
C ALA A 61 -8.31 2.52 -6.24
N THR A 62 -9.20 3.50 -6.42
CA THR A 62 -10.39 3.43 -7.29
C THR A 62 -10.21 4.06 -8.68
N LYS A 63 -9.06 4.70 -8.93
CA LYS A 63 -8.61 5.06 -10.30
C LYS A 63 -8.26 3.81 -11.12
#